data_AF-D7VPL8-F1
#
_entry.id   AF-D7VPL8-F1
#
_cell.length_a   1.000
_cell.length_b   1.000
_cell.length_c   1.000
_cell.angle_alpha   90.00
_cell.angle_beta   90.00
_cell.angle_gamma   90.00
#
_symmetry.space_group_name_H-M   'P 1'
#
loop_
_entity.id
_entity.type
_entity.pdbx_description
1 polymer ?
#
loop_
_entity_poly.entity_id
_entity_poly.type
_entity_poly.pdbx_seq_one_letter_code
_entity_poly.pdbx_strand_id
1 'polypeptide(L)'
;MNRYIACLVCLFVVTSCGITHNVPLNQTPNSFEKPNISNSFVDQNGNFYPDNWKKSYGAPPENGKKNDYSLMKIATERGEGDKLRSYETQQLKQVAKRLANKKRVFIFVHGFNSDVRTSNQSYDYIRKQLNVNSNQDEVIRFYWDGLVTNNPFSGAKIWFAATSFSQMAGEFGLRRLLNTMHNKNIYIISHSRGASVVLSALSTPVFKEKFVEEVKDIHHVDIDDASSLKENKNNITCIMLAPAVGLADFRPKDYREGDSTYCIFSEQVKKIHITTNNTDKMLKKVFGFLSDKLEPTDLGYKEDVYNVLCKHYPFFEMTDFSGMDSHEFKRYIRNPKFKTILKEHKIGKN
;
A
#
# COMPACT_ATOMS: atom_id res chain seq x y z
N MET A 1 -31.21 31.85 -3.92
CA MET A 1 -30.11 30.88 -3.72
C MET A 1 -28.92 31.37 -4.55
N ASN A 2 -27.82 31.77 -3.90
CA ASN A 2 -26.77 32.60 -4.48
C ASN A 2 -26.10 31.92 -5.70
N ARG A 3 -26.00 32.63 -6.83
CA ARG A 3 -25.29 32.18 -8.06
C ARG A 3 -23.87 31.69 -7.80
N TYR A 4 -23.23 32.22 -6.75
CA TYR A 4 -21.91 31.78 -6.28
C TYR A 4 -21.89 30.38 -5.66
N ILE A 5 -22.96 29.97 -4.97
CA ILE A 5 -23.10 28.60 -4.43
C ILE A 5 -23.32 27.61 -5.57
N ALA A 6 -24.12 27.98 -6.58
CA ALA A 6 -24.32 27.16 -7.78
C ALA A 6 -23.01 26.97 -8.58
N CYS A 7 -22.18 28.01 -8.75
CA CYS A 7 -20.87 27.88 -9.39
C CYS A 7 -19.88 27.02 -8.58
N LEU A 8 -19.88 27.12 -7.24
CA LEU A 8 -19.07 26.26 -6.37
C LEU A 8 -19.51 24.78 -6.44
N VAL A 9 -20.82 24.53 -6.44
CA VAL A 9 -21.38 23.17 -6.60
C VAL A 9 -21.05 22.62 -8.00
N CYS A 10 -21.14 23.43 -9.07
CA CYS A 10 -20.72 23.01 -10.41
C CYS A 10 -19.22 22.70 -10.48
N LEU A 11 -18.35 23.47 -9.82
CA LEU A 11 -16.91 23.16 -9.71
C LEU A 11 -16.66 21.84 -8.95
N PHE A 12 -17.43 21.54 -7.90
CA PHE A 12 -17.34 20.27 -7.17
C PHE A 12 -17.86 19.06 -7.97
N VAL A 13 -18.85 19.24 -8.85
CA VAL A 13 -19.40 18.16 -9.69
C VAL A 13 -18.47 17.85 -10.87
N VAL A 14 -17.89 18.87 -11.52
CA VAL A 14 -16.98 18.72 -12.66
C VAL A 14 -15.59 18.17 -12.26
N THR A 15 -15.20 18.26 -10.98
CA THR A 15 -13.93 17.71 -10.46
C THR A 15 -13.98 16.21 -10.13
N SER A 16 -15.13 15.55 -10.33
CA SER A 16 -15.27 14.08 -10.17
C SER A 16 -14.94 13.31 -11.45
N CYS A 17 -15.09 13.93 -12.62
CA CYS A 17 -14.77 13.31 -13.90
C CYS A 17 -13.25 13.14 -14.02
N GLY A 18 -12.79 11.90 -14.24
CA GLY A 18 -11.37 11.60 -14.39
C GLY A 18 -10.65 11.19 -13.09
N ILE A 19 -11.41 10.80 -12.05
CA ILE A 19 -10.89 9.92 -11.00
C ILE A 19 -11.32 8.50 -11.34
N THR A 20 -10.37 7.58 -11.43
CA THR A 20 -10.64 6.17 -11.74
C THR A 20 -10.02 5.26 -10.70
N HIS A 21 -10.57 4.05 -10.58
CA HIS A 21 -9.99 3.00 -9.75
C HIS A 21 -8.75 2.41 -10.44
N ASN A 22 -7.70 2.11 -9.67
CA ASN A 22 -6.57 1.35 -10.18
C ASN A 22 -6.96 -0.13 -10.25
N VAL A 23 -7.34 -0.58 -11.44
CA VAL A 23 -7.76 -1.95 -11.70
C VAL A 23 -6.80 -2.67 -12.64
N PRO A 24 -6.79 -4.02 -12.64
CA PRO A 24 -5.86 -4.75 -13.49
C PRO A 24 -6.11 -4.53 -14.99
N LEU A 25 -5.04 -4.46 -15.78
CA LEU A 25 -5.15 -4.39 -17.24
C LEU A 25 -5.46 -5.75 -17.89
N ASN A 26 -5.07 -6.85 -17.22
CA ASN A 26 -5.26 -8.22 -17.69
C ASN A 26 -6.46 -8.89 -17.00
N GLN A 27 -7.07 -9.86 -17.66
CA GLN A 27 -8.07 -10.75 -17.09
C GLN A 27 -7.50 -11.80 -16.14
N THR A 28 -6.18 -12.06 -16.14
CA THR A 28 -5.50 -12.92 -15.15
C THR A 28 -4.52 -12.12 -14.29
N PRO A 29 -5.02 -11.31 -13.33
CA PRO A 29 -4.21 -10.30 -12.67
C PRO A 29 -3.28 -10.85 -11.60
N ASN A 30 -3.69 -11.92 -10.93
CA ASN A 30 -2.94 -12.59 -9.87
C ASN A 30 -2.12 -13.76 -10.45
N SER A 31 -1.14 -13.43 -11.29
CA SER A 31 -0.44 -14.38 -12.17
C SER A 31 1.01 -14.67 -11.76
N PHE A 32 1.56 -15.77 -12.30
CA PHE A 32 2.97 -16.15 -12.15
C PHE A 32 3.70 -16.02 -13.49
N GLU A 33 4.63 -15.07 -13.55
CA GLU A 33 5.48 -14.82 -14.72
C GLU A 33 6.85 -15.48 -14.54
N LYS A 34 7.33 -16.14 -15.61
CA LYS A 34 8.68 -16.71 -15.62
C LYS A 34 9.74 -15.60 -15.67
N PRO A 35 10.92 -15.81 -15.05
CA PRO A 35 11.27 -16.98 -14.26
C PRO A 35 10.77 -16.92 -12.80
N ASN A 36 10.58 -15.73 -12.22
CA ASN A 36 10.40 -15.56 -10.78
C ASN A 36 9.61 -14.29 -10.38
N ILE A 37 8.53 -13.99 -11.11
CA ILE A 37 7.63 -12.89 -10.77
C ILE A 37 6.25 -13.47 -10.39
N SER A 38 5.69 -12.94 -9.31
CA SER A 38 4.29 -13.13 -8.91
C SER A 38 3.59 -11.77 -8.90
N ASN A 39 2.54 -11.60 -9.68
CA ASN A 39 1.71 -10.41 -9.61
C ASN A 39 0.60 -10.64 -8.57
N SER A 40 0.35 -9.65 -7.72
CA SER A 40 -0.69 -9.71 -6.70
C SER A 40 -1.50 -8.43 -6.71
N PHE A 41 -2.74 -8.51 -7.17
CA PHE A 41 -3.63 -7.37 -7.39
C PHE A 41 -4.84 -7.48 -6.49
N VAL A 42 -5.03 -6.44 -5.66
CA VAL A 42 -6.18 -6.32 -4.77
C VAL A 42 -6.99 -5.06 -5.05
N ASP A 43 -8.28 -5.09 -4.74
CA ASP A 43 -9.14 -3.92 -4.80
C ASP A 43 -8.95 -2.99 -3.59
N GLN A 44 -9.78 -1.95 -3.49
CA GLN A 44 -9.77 -0.98 -2.39
C GLN A 44 -9.98 -1.57 -0.99
N ASN A 45 -10.52 -2.78 -0.89
CA ASN A 45 -10.78 -3.49 0.36
C ASN A 45 -9.75 -4.60 0.63
N GLY A 46 -8.74 -4.76 -0.24
CA GLY A 46 -7.76 -5.83 -0.13
C GLY A 46 -8.20 -7.17 -0.72
N ASN A 47 -9.35 -7.25 -1.41
CA ASN A 47 -9.79 -8.50 -2.03
C ASN A 47 -9.03 -8.78 -3.33
N PHE A 48 -8.58 -10.03 -3.54
CA PHE A 48 -7.84 -10.39 -4.75
C PHE A 48 -8.74 -10.48 -5.97
N TYR A 49 -8.34 -9.81 -7.06
CA TYR A 49 -9.07 -9.91 -8.33
C TYR A 49 -9.03 -11.34 -8.90
N PRO A 50 -10.20 -11.94 -9.22
CA PRO A 50 -10.26 -13.24 -9.87
C PRO A 50 -9.91 -13.22 -11.35
N ASP A 51 -9.66 -14.39 -11.91
CA ASP A 51 -9.56 -14.53 -13.36
C ASP A 51 -10.88 -14.14 -14.03
N ASN A 52 -10.78 -13.47 -15.17
CA ASN A 52 -11.92 -12.87 -15.89
C ASN A 52 -12.75 -11.92 -15.03
N TRP A 53 -12.10 -11.19 -14.11
CA TRP A 53 -12.77 -10.30 -13.17
C TRP A 53 -13.69 -9.29 -13.87
N LYS A 54 -13.32 -8.73 -15.03
CA LYS A 54 -14.13 -7.70 -15.68
C LYS A 54 -15.48 -8.23 -16.14
N LYS A 55 -15.55 -9.50 -16.54
CA LYS A 55 -16.81 -10.18 -16.88
C LYS A 55 -17.65 -10.42 -15.63
N SER A 56 -17.02 -10.84 -14.53
CA SER A 56 -17.72 -11.25 -13.31
C SER A 56 -18.09 -10.08 -12.41
N TYR A 57 -17.34 -8.98 -12.40
CA TYR A 57 -17.48 -7.85 -11.48
C TYR A 57 -17.74 -6.52 -12.20
N GLY A 58 -17.67 -6.48 -13.53
CA GLY A 58 -17.89 -5.26 -14.30
C GLY A 58 -16.71 -4.30 -14.28
N ALA A 59 -16.89 -3.12 -14.87
CA ALA A 59 -15.94 -2.03 -14.78
C ALA A 59 -16.31 -1.11 -13.60
N PRO A 60 -15.34 -0.61 -12.83
CA PRO A 60 -15.60 0.39 -11.81
C PRO A 60 -16.08 1.71 -12.43
N PRO A 61 -16.82 2.55 -11.68
CA PRO A 61 -17.29 3.83 -12.18
C PRO A 61 -16.15 4.83 -12.38
N GLU A 62 -16.28 5.70 -13.40
CA GLU A 62 -15.27 6.69 -13.81
C GLU A 62 -15.26 7.97 -12.94
N ASN A 63 -15.80 7.88 -11.73
CA ASN A 63 -15.89 8.99 -10.78
C ASN A 63 -15.17 8.71 -9.45
N GLY A 64 -14.54 7.52 -9.33
CA GLY A 64 -13.81 7.09 -8.14
C GLY A 64 -14.65 7.03 -6.86
N LYS A 65 -15.97 6.84 -6.98
CA LYS A 65 -16.84 6.73 -5.81
C LYS A 65 -16.54 5.45 -5.05
N LYS A 66 -15.94 5.62 -3.87
CA LYS A 66 -15.57 4.53 -2.96
C LYS A 66 -16.70 3.51 -2.69
N ASN A 67 -17.95 3.96 -2.56
CA ASN A 67 -19.06 3.10 -2.15
C ASN A 67 -19.69 2.32 -3.32
N ASP A 68 -19.36 2.67 -4.56
CA ASP A 68 -20.06 2.15 -5.74
C ASP A 68 -19.44 0.83 -6.23
N TYR A 69 -18.18 0.53 -5.87
CA TYR A 69 -17.46 -0.63 -6.39
C TYR A 69 -16.51 -1.26 -5.37
N SER A 70 -16.71 -2.53 -5.06
CA SER A 70 -15.68 -3.44 -4.54
C SER A 70 -16.03 -4.88 -4.89
N LEU A 71 -15.05 -5.77 -4.93
CA LEU A 71 -15.25 -7.18 -5.30
C LEU A 71 -16.18 -7.87 -4.31
N MET A 72 -15.97 -7.69 -3.00
CA MET A 72 -16.79 -8.33 -1.97
C MET A 72 -18.24 -7.82 -1.99
N LYS A 73 -18.44 -6.52 -2.24
CA LYS A 73 -19.78 -5.94 -2.41
C LYS A 73 -20.53 -6.66 -3.53
N ILE A 74 -19.97 -6.63 -4.72
CA ILE A 74 -20.59 -7.20 -5.92
C ILE A 74 -20.79 -8.71 -5.78
N ALA A 75 -19.83 -9.43 -5.19
CA ALA A 75 -19.96 -10.85 -4.94
C ALA A 75 -21.13 -11.13 -3.99
N THR A 76 -21.22 -10.41 -2.87
CA THR A 76 -22.24 -10.64 -1.84
C THR A 76 -23.63 -10.29 -2.35
N GLU A 77 -23.80 -9.17 -3.04
CA GLU A 77 -25.07 -8.74 -3.66
C GLU A 77 -25.58 -9.75 -4.71
N ARG A 78 -24.70 -10.58 -5.26
CA ARG A 78 -25.04 -11.66 -6.22
C ARG A 78 -25.12 -13.05 -5.60
N GLY A 79 -24.93 -13.19 -4.28
CA GLY A 79 -24.85 -14.50 -3.62
C GLY A 79 -23.59 -15.31 -3.96
N GLU A 80 -22.53 -14.65 -4.45
CA GLU A 80 -21.26 -15.25 -4.87
C GLU A 80 -20.10 -14.98 -3.88
N GLY A 81 -20.39 -14.46 -2.68
CA GLY A 81 -19.36 -14.14 -1.67
C GLY A 81 -18.40 -15.29 -1.35
N ASP A 82 -18.94 -16.50 -1.14
CA ASP A 82 -18.14 -17.69 -0.83
C ASP A 82 -17.28 -18.16 -2.01
N LYS A 83 -17.73 -17.90 -3.25
CA LYS A 83 -16.96 -18.18 -4.46
C LYS A 83 -15.75 -17.27 -4.56
N LEU A 84 -15.89 -15.98 -4.23
CA LEU A 84 -14.76 -15.05 -4.14
C LEU A 84 -13.78 -15.50 -3.05
N ARG A 85 -14.25 -15.78 -1.84
CA ARG A 85 -13.39 -16.25 -0.73
C ARG A 85 -12.67 -17.56 -1.06
N SER A 86 -13.34 -18.48 -1.74
CA SER A 86 -12.75 -19.74 -2.21
C SER A 86 -11.64 -19.49 -3.22
N TYR A 87 -11.85 -18.58 -4.18
CA TYR A 87 -10.81 -18.16 -5.11
C TYR A 87 -9.60 -17.57 -4.37
N GLU A 88 -9.81 -16.62 -3.44
CA GLU A 88 -8.70 -16.01 -2.70
C GLU A 88 -7.91 -17.04 -1.90
N THR A 89 -8.60 -18.00 -1.27
CA THR A 89 -7.96 -19.12 -0.56
C THR A 89 -7.10 -19.97 -1.50
N GLN A 90 -7.59 -20.27 -2.70
CA GLN A 90 -6.82 -20.98 -3.72
C GLN A 90 -5.63 -20.17 -4.19
N GLN A 91 -5.79 -18.87 -4.42
CA GLN A 91 -4.72 -17.97 -4.84
C GLN A 91 -3.58 -17.95 -3.81
N LEU A 92 -3.91 -17.79 -2.53
CA LEU A 92 -2.94 -17.82 -1.43
C LEU A 92 -2.21 -19.17 -1.34
N LYS A 93 -2.92 -20.29 -1.56
CA LYS A 93 -2.29 -21.63 -1.64
C LYS A 93 -1.32 -21.74 -2.83
N GLN A 94 -1.65 -21.16 -3.98
CA GLN A 94 -0.77 -21.17 -5.13
C GLN A 94 0.50 -20.32 -4.89
N VAL A 95 0.35 -19.15 -4.25
CA VAL A 95 1.49 -18.33 -3.82
C VAL A 95 2.37 -19.10 -2.84
N ALA A 96 1.79 -19.76 -1.83
CA ALA A 96 2.54 -20.59 -0.89
C ALA A 96 3.36 -21.69 -1.61
N LYS A 97 2.73 -22.40 -2.56
CA LYS A 97 3.39 -23.42 -3.37
C LYS A 97 4.52 -22.85 -4.22
N ARG A 98 4.31 -21.68 -4.84
CA ARG A 98 5.30 -20.97 -5.64
C ARG A 98 6.54 -20.59 -4.82
N LEU A 99 6.33 -20.20 -3.56
CA LEU A 99 7.37 -19.73 -2.64
C LEU A 99 8.05 -20.84 -1.84
N ALA A 100 7.56 -22.09 -1.90
CA ALA A 100 8.04 -23.19 -1.05
C ALA A 100 9.57 -23.33 -1.06
N ASN A 101 10.15 -23.38 -2.27
CA ASN A 101 11.60 -23.56 -2.47
C ASN A 101 12.40 -22.24 -2.56
N LYS A 102 11.76 -21.10 -2.30
CA LYS A 102 12.40 -19.78 -2.34
C LYS A 102 12.97 -19.46 -0.96
N LYS A 103 14.12 -18.79 -0.93
CA LYS A 103 14.79 -18.31 0.29
C LYS A 103 14.49 -16.84 0.55
N ARG A 104 14.51 -16.01 -0.51
CA ARG A 104 14.22 -14.58 -0.41
C ARG A 104 12.97 -14.21 -1.20
N VAL A 105 12.21 -13.26 -0.69
CA VAL A 105 11.04 -12.69 -1.37
C VAL A 105 11.19 -11.18 -1.39
N PHE A 106 11.15 -10.59 -2.58
CA PHE A 106 11.16 -9.14 -2.75
C PHE A 106 9.74 -8.69 -3.09
N ILE A 107 9.15 -7.83 -2.28
CA ILE A 107 7.79 -7.32 -2.49
C ILE A 107 7.87 -5.84 -2.83
N PHE A 108 7.26 -5.44 -3.93
CA PHE A 108 7.19 -4.03 -4.32
C PHE A 108 5.78 -3.49 -4.14
N VAL A 109 5.67 -2.32 -3.52
CA VAL A 109 4.39 -1.67 -3.19
C VAL A 109 4.41 -0.21 -3.65
N HIS A 110 3.52 0.16 -4.58
CA HIS A 110 3.43 1.51 -5.11
C HIS A 110 2.68 2.46 -4.16
N GLY A 111 2.76 3.75 -4.41
CA GLY A 111 2.00 4.78 -3.69
C GLY A 111 0.61 5.01 -4.28
N PHE A 112 -0.17 5.92 -3.69
CA PHE A 112 -1.44 6.38 -4.26
C PHE A 112 -1.23 7.12 -5.60
N ASN A 113 -2.30 7.31 -6.37
CA ASN A 113 -2.23 7.94 -7.69
C ASN A 113 -1.20 7.30 -8.63
N SER A 114 -1.15 5.97 -8.64
CA SER A 114 -0.26 5.21 -9.51
C SER A 114 -1.04 4.12 -10.23
N ASP A 115 -1.02 4.17 -11.55
CA ASP A 115 -1.60 3.12 -12.38
C ASP A 115 -0.63 1.93 -12.55
N VAL A 116 -1.16 0.84 -13.11
CA VAL A 116 -0.38 -0.39 -13.39
C VAL A 116 0.86 -0.12 -14.24
N ARG A 117 0.76 0.76 -15.24
CA ARG A 117 1.87 1.04 -16.17
C ARG A 117 3.01 1.76 -15.45
N THR A 118 2.70 2.78 -14.68
CA THR A 118 3.65 3.59 -13.90
C THR A 118 4.29 2.74 -12.80
N SER A 119 3.49 1.90 -12.14
CA SER A 119 3.97 0.94 -11.14
C SER A 119 4.96 -0.06 -11.75
N ASN A 120 4.63 -0.65 -12.90
CA ASN A 120 5.50 -1.61 -13.59
C ASN A 120 6.86 -1.02 -13.95
N GLN A 121 6.89 0.22 -14.46
CA GLN A 121 8.15 0.90 -14.79
C GLN A 121 9.07 1.04 -13.55
N SER A 122 8.47 1.34 -12.39
CA SER A 122 9.21 1.50 -11.13
C SER A 122 9.68 0.14 -10.61
N TYR A 123 8.80 -0.86 -10.61
CA TYR A 123 9.09 -2.24 -10.20
C TYR A 123 10.19 -2.88 -11.04
N ASP A 124 10.14 -2.71 -12.36
CA ASP A 124 11.18 -3.22 -13.26
C ASP A 124 12.53 -2.55 -13.02
N TYR A 125 12.51 -1.25 -12.73
CA TYR A 125 13.73 -0.52 -12.44
C TYR A 125 14.36 -0.96 -11.11
N ILE A 126 13.56 -1.13 -10.05
CA ILE A 126 14.02 -1.69 -8.76
C ILE A 126 14.62 -3.08 -8.99
N ARG A 127 13.88 -3.98 -9.66
CA ARG A 127 14.34 -5.34 -9.94
C ARG A 127 15.70 -5.37 -10.65
N LYS A 128 15.94 -4.45 -11.59
CA LYS A 128 17.22 -4.35 -12.30
C LYS A 128 18.40 -4.00 -11.40
N GLN A 129 18.16 -3.35 -10.26
CA GLN A 129 19.19 -2.98 -9.28
C GLN A 129 19.44 -4.05 -8.20
N LEU A 130 18.53 -5.02 -8.05
CA LEU A 130 18.63 -6.07 -7.05
C LEU A 130 19.48 -7.25 -7.53
N ASN A 131 20.19 -7.90 -6.61
CA ASN A 131 20.98 -9.12 -6.84
C ASN A 131 20.10 -10.39 -6.85
N VAL A 132 19.05 -10.38 -7.67
CA VAL A 132 18.05 -11.47 -7.72
C VAL A 132 18.63 -12.74 -8.35
N ASN A 133 18.55 -13.85 -7.61
CA ASN A 133 18.76 -15.21 -8.11
C ASN A 133 17.39 -15.80 -8.47
N SER A 134 17.10 -15.97 -9.75
CA SER A 134 15.79 -16.43 -10.23
C SER A 134 15.36 -17.81 -9.71
N ASN A 135 16.31 -18.67 -9.32
CA ASN A 135 16.02 -19.99 -8.78
C ASN A 135 15.66 -19.92 -7.30
N GLN A 136 16.35 -19.07 -6.53
CA GLN A 136 16.21 -19.00 -5.07
C GLN A 136 15.30 -17.87 -4.58
N ASP A 137 14.98 -16.89 -5.42
CA ASP A 137 14.21 -15.72 -5.03
C ASP A 137 12.93 -15.60 -5.85
N GLU A 138 11.93 -14.92 -5.28
CA GLU A 138 10.72 -14.50 -5.98
C GLU A 138 10.53 -12.98 -5.83
N VAL A 139 10.04 -12.33 -6.88
CA VAL A 139 9.62 -10.93 -6.87
C VAL A 139 8.10 -10.88 -6.90
N ILE A 140 7.49 -10.33 -5.85
CA ILE A 140 6.06 -10.05 -5.79
C ILE A 140 5.83 -8.58 -6.16
N ARG A 141 5.09 -8.34 -7.22
CA ARG A 141 4.57 -7.02 -7.56
C ARG A 141 3.19 -6.89 -6.92
N PHE A 142 3.08 -6.10 -5.86
CA PHE A 142 1.82 -5.89 -5.15
C PHE A 142 1.14 -4.61 -5.64
N TYR A 143 -0.11 -4.73 -6.06
CA TYR A 143 -0.91 -3.62 -6.58
C TYR A 143 -2.16 -3.46 -5.73
N TRP A 144 -2.49 -2.22 -5.43
CA TRP A 144 -3.66 -1.85 -4.65
C TRP A 144 -4.36 -0.65 -5.25
N ASP A 145 -5.61 -0.46 -4.87
CA ASP A 145 -6.40 0.65 -5.38
C ASP A 145 -6.17 1.93 -4.58
N GLY A 146 -5.18 2.72 -5.00
CA GLY A 146 -4.93 4.06 -4.47
C GLY A 146 -5.66 5.17 -5.23
N LEU A 147 -6.60 4.82 -6.09
CA LEU A 147 -7.22 5.67 -7.12
C LEU A 147 -6.18 6.29 -8.07
N VAL A 148 -6.65 6.76 -9.23
CA VAL A 148 -5.83 7.43 -10.25
C VAL A 148 -6.56 8.68 -10.72
N THR A 149 -5.82 9.78 -10.86
CA THR A 149 -6.32 10.99 -11.49
C THR A 149 -5.23 11.75 -12.23
N ASN A 150 -5.60 12.29 -13.38
CA ASN A 150 -4.77 13.23 -14.14
C ASN A 150 -5.03 14.69 -13.73
N ASN A 151 -6.01 14.94 -12.84
CA ASN A 151 -6.38 16.28 -12.41
C ASN A 151 -5.69 16.63 -11.07
N PRO A 152 -4.80 17.65 -11.04
CA PRO A 152 -4.09 18.03 -9.83
C PRO A 152 -5.02 18.52 -8.71
N PHE A 153 -6.20 19.08 -9.04
CA PHE A 153 -7.18 19.54 -8.05
C PHE A 153 -7.96 18.39 -7.39
N SER A 154 -7.99 17.21 -8.03
CA SER A 154 -8.64 16.01 -7.51
C SER A 154 -7.70 15.21 -6.59
N GLY A 155 -6.41 15.55 -6.53
CA GLY A 155 -5.40 14.88 -5.69
C GLY A 155 -5.74 14.85 -4.20
N ALA A 156 -6.22 15.96 -3.64
CA ALA A 156 -6.64 16.03 -2.24
C ALA A 156 -7.88 15.17 -1.96
N LYS A 157 -8.81 15.07 -2.93
CA LYS A 157 -10.04 14.27 -2.78
C LYS A 157 -9.72 12.78 -2.76
N ILE A 158 -8.87 12.30 -3.68
CA ILE A 158 -8.48 10.89 -3.72
C ILE A 158 -7.61 10.48 -2.53
N TRP A 159 -6.85 11.43 -1.95
CA TRP A 159 -6.02 11.16 -0.78
C TRP A 159 -6.81 10.63 0.42
N PHE A 160 -7.98 11.21 0.71
CA PHE A 160 -8.81 10.77 1.83
C PHE A 160 -9.30 9.33 1.66
N ALA A 161 -9.70 8.94 0.45
CA ALA A 161 -10.10 7.57 0.16
C ALA A 161 -8.88 6.63 0.18
N ALA A 162 -7.79 7.02 -0.47
CA ALA A 162 -6.54 6.26 -0.53
C ALA A 162 -5.92 5.99 0.86
N THR A 163 -6.20 6.85 1.85
CA THR A 163 -5.79 6.66 3.24
C THR A 163 -6.36 5.35 3.78
N SER A 164 -7.68 5.19 3.78
CA SER A 164 -8.30 3.97 4.28
C SER A 164 -8.05 2.77 3.35
N PHE A 165 -8.05 2.98 2.02
CA PHE A 165 -7.78 1.89 1.07
C PHE A 165 -6.39 1.31 1.23
N SER A 166 -5.39 2.14 1.55
CA SER A 166 -4.03 1.65 1.83
C SER A 166 -3.97 0.76 3.06
N GLN A 167 -4.74 1.09 4.11
CA GLN A 167 -4.82 0.28 5.32
C GLN A 167 -5.53 -1.05 5.03
N MET A 168 -6.67 -1.01 4.33
CA MET A 168 -7.41 -2.20 3.90
C MET A 168 -6.56 -3.11 3.01
N ALA A 169 -5.85 -2.56 2.02
CA ALA A 169 -4.97 -3.34 1.16
C ALA A 169 -3.80 -3.98 1.93
N GLY A 170 -3.30 -3.31 2.97
CA GLY A 170 -2.29 -3.87 3.87
C GLY A 170 -2.83 -5.03 4.70
N GLU A 171 -3.95 -4.81 5.38
CA GLU A 171 -4.57 -5.77 6.31
C GLU A 171 -5.21 -6.98 5.62
N PHE A 172 -6.02 -6.74 4.59
CA PHE A 172 -6.80 -7.77 3.88
C PHE A 172 -6.14 -8.27 2.60
N GLY A 173 -5.00 -7.69 2.20
CA GLY A 173 -4.25 -8.11 1.02
C GLY A 173 -2.83 -8.56 1.37
N LEU A 174 -1.94 -7.61 1.65
CA LEU A 174 -0.51 -7.89 1.86
C LEU A 174 -0.25 -8.78 3.08
N ARG A 175 -0.92 -8.56 4.21
CA ARG A 175 -0.80 -9.40 5.41
C ARG A 175 -1.16 -10.86 5.11
N ARG A 176 -2.23 -11.10 4.36
CA ARG A 176 -2.63 -12.47 3.96
C ARG A 176 -1.56 -13.13 3.10
N LEU A 177 -0.90 -12.39 2.20
CA LEU A 177 0.27 -12.91 1.46
C LEU A 177 1.42 -13.24 2.41
N LEU A 178 1.80 -12.33 3.31
CA LEU A 178 2.87 -12.56 4.28
C LEU A 178 2.60 -13.80 5.14
N ASN A 179 1.34 -14.00 5.53
CA ASN A 179 0.88 -15.16 6.31
C ASN A 179 1.00 -16.50 5.58
N THR A 180 1.23 -16.51 4.26
CA THR A 180 1.55 -17.73 3.48
C THR A 180 3.04 -18.07 3.46
N MET A 181 3.90 -17.15 3.89
CA MET A 181 5.35 -17.28 3.79
C MET A 181 5.92 -17.82 5.10
N HIS A 182 6.81 -18.82 5.01
CA HIS A 182 7.47 -19.42 6.17
C HIS A 182 8.98 -19.51 5.97
N ASN A 183 9.75 -19.17 7.00
CA ASN A 183 11.21 -19.22 7.03
C ASN A 183 11.85 -18.46 5.84
N LYS A 184 11.34 -17.27 5.49
CA LYS A 184 11.83 -16.46 4.37
C LYS A 184 12.57 -15.21 4.85
N ASN A 185 13.54 -14.76 4.05
CA ASN A 185 14.04 -13.38 4.13
C ASN A 185 13.20 -12.51 3.20
N ILE A 186 12.39 -11.61 3.75
CA ILE A 186 11.42 -10.80 3.02
C ILE A 186 11.89 -9.35 2.99
N TYR A 187 11.96 -8.78 1.79
CA TYR A 187 12.33 -7.38 1.57
C TYR A 187 11.16 -6.66 0.93
N ILE A 188 10.57 -5.70 1.64
CA ILE A 188 9.43 -4.94 1.14
C ILE A 188 9.91 -3.54 0.78
N ILE A 189 9.85 -3.18 -0.51
CA ILE A 189 10.23 -1.86 -1.00
C ILE A 189 8.95 -1.11 -1.38
N SER A 190 8.65 -0.06 -0.63
CA SER A 190 7.43 0.73 -0.84
C SER A 190 7.74 2.20 -1.14
N HIS A 191 6.72 2.91 -1.64
CA HIS A 191 6.81 4.34 -1.88
C HIS A 191 5.58 5.08 -1.38
N SER A 192 5.78 6.28 -0.81
CA SER A 192 4.71 7.17 -0.40
C SER A 192 3.67 6.45 0.46
N ARG A 193 2.39 6.48 0.08
CA ARG A 193 1.30 5.83 0.82
C ARG A 193 1.38 4.31 0.82
N GLY A 194 2.18 3.71 -0.06
CA GLY A 194 2.54 2.30 0.02
C GLY A 194 3.18 1.94 1.37
N ALA A 195 3.78 2.90 2.10
CA ALA A 195 4.21 2.69 3.48
C ALA A 195 3.06 2.30 4.41
N SER A 196 1.87 2.91 4.28
CA SER A 196 0.69 2.59 5.08
C SER A 196 0.16 1.17 4.77
N VAL A 197 0.24 0.73 3.50
CA VAL A 197 -0.01 -0.68 3.12
C VAL A 197 0.94 -1.62 3.85
N VAL A 198 2.23 -1.29 3.91
CA VAL A 198 3.23 -2.13 4.61
C VAL A 198 2.98 -2.14 6.11
N LEU A 199 2.79 -0.97 6.75
CA LEU A 199 2.55 -0.89 8.19
C LEU A 199 1.28 -1.64 8.58
N SER A 200 0.19 -1.45 7.83
CA SER A 200 -1.08 -2.16 8.06
C SER A 200 -0.97 -3.66 7.77
N ALA A 201 0.04 -4.11 7.04
CA ALA A 201 0.33 -5.54 6.90
C ALA A 201 1.10 -6.10 8.10
N LEU A 202 1.88 -5.28 8.80
CA LEU A 202 2.77 -5.69 9.90
C LEU A 202 2.15 -5.48 11.29
N SER A 203 1.21 -4.56 11.41
CA SER A 203 0.45 -4.26 12.63
C SER A 203 -1.02 -4.00 12.30
N THR A 204 -1.87 -4.01 13.32
CA THR A 204 -3.29 -3.67 13.19
C THR A 204 -3.44 -2.16 12.97
N PRO A 205 -3.99 -1.70 11.83
CA PRO A 205 -4.23 -0.28 11.59
C PRO A 205 -5.42 0.24 12.42
N VAL A 206 -5.49 1.56 12.57
CA VAL A 206 -6.64 2.22 13.18
C VAL A 206 -7.53 2.84 12.12
N PHE A 207 -8.80 2.46 12.15
CA PHE A 207 -9.84 3.03 11.29
C PHE A 207 -10.72 4.01 12.05
N LYS A 208 -11.43 4.87 11.33
CA LYS A 208 -12.52 5.68 11.90
C LYS A 208 -13.75 4.80 12.07
N GLU A 209 -14.47 4.91 13.18
CA GLU A 209 -15.69 4.12 13.45
C GLU A 209 -16.67 4.17 12.28
N LYS A 210 -16.99 5.38 11.80
CA LYS A 210 -17.81 5.57 10.60
C LYS A 210 -17.29 4.82 9.38
N PHE A 211 -15.97 4.71 9.19
CA PHE A 211 -15.41 3.94 8.09
C PHE A 211 -15.61 2.43 8.31
N VAL A 212 -15.44 1.94 9.54
CA VAL A 212 -15.71 0.54 9.90
C VAL A 212 -17.16 0.17 9.62
N GLU A 213 -18.10 1.00 10.06
CA GLU A 213 -19.54 0.85 9.80
C GLU A 213 -19.83 0.85 8.29
N GLU A 214 -19.35 1.86 7.56
CA GLU A 214 -19.55 1.97 6.10
C GLU A 214 -19.00 0.74 5.35
N VAL A 215 -17.83 0.25 5.72
CA VAL A 215 -17.22 -0.93 5.08
C VAL A 215 -18.00 -2.21 5.39
N LYS A 216 -18.50 -2.36 6.62
CA LYS A 216 -19.32 -3.51 6.99
C LYS A 216 -20.65 -3.51 6.25
N ASP A 217 -21.35 -2.37 6.24
CA ASP A 217 -22.71 -2.27 5.72
C ASP A 217 -22.76 -2.22 4.18
N ILE A 218 -21.84 -1.48 3.55
CA ILE A 218 -21.84 -1.26 2.10
C ILE A 218 -20.98 -2.29 1.39
N HIS A 219 -19.84 -2.65 1.98
CA HIS A 219 -18.85 -3.50 1.30
C HIS A 219 -18.83 -4.94 1.80
N HIS A 220 -19.59 -5.25 2.84
CA HIS A 220 -19.69 -6.59 3.44
C HIS A 220 -18.32 -7.16 3.87
N VAL A 221 -17.44 -6.27 4.35
CA VAL A 221 -16.14 -6.64 4.91
C VAL A 221 -16.15 -6.34 6.39
N ASP A 222 -15.89 -7.36 7.21
CA ASP A 222 -15.76 -7.18 8.65
C ASP A 222 -14.29 -6.90 9.00
N ILE A 223 -14.00 -5.65 9.39
CA ILE A 223 -12.64 -5.23 9.75
C ILE A 223 -12.17 -5.95 11.03
N ASP A 224 -13.09 -6.28 11.94
CA ASP A 224 -12.75 -6.90 13.22
C ASP A 224 -12.37 -8.39 13.07
N ASP A 225 -12.72 -9.02 11.95
CA ASP A 225 -12.33 -10.41 11.60
C ASP A 225 -10.96 -10.48 10.89
N ALA A 226 -10.23 -9.37 10.80
CA ALA A 226 -8.91 -9.36 10.19
C ALA A 226 -7.92 -10.25 10.95
N SER A 227 -7.31 -11.21 10.24
CA SER A 227 -6.24 -12.04 10.82
C SER A 227 -5.02 -11.18 11.19
N SER A 228 -4.39 -11.44 12.32
CA SER A 228 -3.09 -10.86 12.67
C SER A 228 -1.96 -11.40 11.78
N LEU A 229 -0.80 -10.73 11.81
CA LEU A 229 0.42 -11.26 11.20
C LEU A 229 0.85 -12.52 11.97
N LYS A 230 1.04 -13.63 11.27
CA LYS A 230 1.43 -14.91 11.85
C LYS A 230 2.94 -14.97 12.11
N GLU A 231 3.32 -15.57 13.23
CA GLU A 231 4.71 -15.87 13.59
C GLU A 231 5.26 -17.07 12.79
N ASN A 232 5.66 -16.81 11.55
CA ASN A 232 6.09 -17.82 10.58
C ASN A 232 7.61 -17.92 10.43
N LYS A 233 8.38 -17.39 11.39
CA LYS A 233 9.85 -17.38 11.42
C LYS A 233 10.48 -16.69 10.19
N ASN A 234 9.81 -15.67 9.66
CA ASN A 234 10.37 -14.82 8.61
C ASN A 234 11.33 -13.77 9.18
N ASN A 235 12.19 -13.24 8.32
CA ASN A 235 12.99 -12.06 8.59
C ASN A 235 12.55 -10.96 7.61
N ILE A 236 11.83 -9.96 8.10
CA ILE A 236 11.21 -8.91 7.31
C ILE A 236 12.04 -7.62 7.42
N THR A 237 12.44 -7.08 6.27
CA THR A 237 13.08 -5.78 6.14
C THR A 237 12.24 -4.90 5.23
N CYS A 238 11.87 -3.71 5.71
CA CYS A 238 11.12 -2.73 4.95
C CYS A 238 12.03 -1.58 4.52
N ILE A 239 11.95 -1.17 3.26
CA ILE A 239 12.60 0.02 2.70
C ILE A 239 11.48 0.91 2.16
N MET A 240 11.12 1.95 2.90
CA MET A 240 10.00 2.84 2.57
C MET A 240 10.55 4.16 2.03
N LEU A 241 10.38 4.40 0.73
CA LEU A 241 10.85 5.62 0.08
C LEU A 241 9.79 6.71 0.20
N ALA A 242 10.16 7.83 0.79
CA ALA A 242 9.29 9.00 1.06
C ALA A 242 7.95 8.63 1.68
N PRO A 243 7.93 7.89 2.81
CA PRO A 243 6.71 7.37 3.41
C PRO A 243 5.72 8.50 3.72
N ALA A 244 4.50 8.38 3.19
CA ALA A 244 3.41 9.32 3.43
C ALA A 244 2.50 8.79 4.54
N VAL A 245 3.10 8.63 5.72
CA VAL A 245 2.53 8.18 7.01
C VAL A 245 3.12 9.05 8.13
N GLY A 246 2.58 8.97 9.33
CA GLY A 246 3.17 9.63 10.50
C GLY A 246 2.89 8.87 11.79
N LEU A 247 3.02 9.55 12.94
CA LEU A 247 2.95 8.89 14.25
C LEU A 247 1.65 8.08 14.46
N ALA A 248 0.53 8.56 13.92
CA ALA A 248 -0.77 7.87 14.04
C ALA A 248 -0.78 6.48 13.40
N ASP A 249 -0.03 6.28 12.30
CA ASP A 249 0.10 4.96 11.66
C ASP A 249 0.90 3.95 12.52
N PHE A 250 1.53 4.40 13.61
CA PHE A 250 2.25 3.58 14.59
C PHE A 250 1.52 3.48 15.93
N ARG A 251 0.26 3.93 16.02
CA ARG A 251 -0.53 3.83 17.25
C ARG A 251 -1.36 2.54 17.29
N PRO A 252 -1.60 1.95 18.47
CA PRO A 252 -2.48 0.78 18.61
C PRO A 252 -3.94 1.17 18.32
N LYS A 253 -4.80 0.18 18.03
CA LYS A 253 -6.23 0.38 17.73
C LYS A 253 -6.94 1.29 18.74
N ASP A 254 -6.59 1.15 20.02
CA ASP A 254 -7.26 1.80 21.14
C ASP A 254 -6.65 3.18 21.51
N TYR A 255 -5.74 3.74 20.69
CA TYR A 255 -5.12 5.04 21.01
C TYR A 255 -6.12 6.20 21.14
N ARG A 256 -7.27 6.08 20.48
CA ARG A 256 -8.35 7.08 20.57
C ARG A 256 -9.08 7.06 21.90
N GLU A 257 -8.89 6.01 22.70
CA GLU A 257 -9.40 5.88 24.06
C GLU A 257 -8.39 6.40 25.10
N GLY A 258 -7.29 7.01 24.65
CA GLY A 258 -6.29 7.67 25.51
C GLY A 258 -4.96 6.92 25.63
N ASP A 259 -4.79 5.80 24.92
CA ASP A 259 -3.50 5.09 24.88
C ASP A 259 -2.45 5.90 24.08
N SER A 260 -1.36 6.25 24.75
CA SER A 260 -0.23 6.99 24.17
C SER A 260 0.94 6.09 23.79
N THR A 261 0.75 4.77 23.81
CA THR A 261 1.75 3.79 23.39
C THR A 261 1.84 3.69 21.86
N TYR A 262 2.76 2.86 21.39
CA TYR A 262 2.95 2.56 19.97
C TYR A 262 2.63 1.08 19.71
N CYS A 263 2.28 0.76 18.47
CA CYS A 263 1.99 -0.61 18.07
C CYS A 263 3.20 -1.54 18.31
N ILE A 264 2.92 -2.79 18.61
CA ILE A 264 3.96 -3.81 18.77
C ILE A 264 4.12 -4.51 17.43
N PHE A 265 5.32 -4.44 16.86
CA PHE A 265 5.66 -5.23 15.67
C PHE A 265 6.08 -6.64 16.08
N SER A 266 5.72 -7.62 15.24
CA SER A 266 6.26 -8.98 15.31
C SER A 266 7.79 -8.97 15.36
N GLU A 267 8.38 -9.88 16.14
CA GLU A 267 9.84 -10.06 16.18
C GLU A 267 10.42 -10.43 14.81
N GLN A 268 9.60 -10.90 13.87
CA GLN A 268 10.01 -11.14 12.48
C GLN A 268 10.41 -9.85 11.76
N VAL A 269 9.93 -8.68 12.19
CA VAL A 269 10.35 -7.38 11.65
C VAL A 269 11.74 -7.05 12.18
N LYS A 270 12.74 -7.16 11.31
CA LYS A 270 14.15 -6.95 11.67
C LYS A 270 14.63 -5.54 11.40
N LYS A 271 13.96 -4.83 10.47
CA LYS A 271 14.37 -3.49 10.07
C LYS A 271 13.26 -2.72 9.34
N ILE A 272 13.15 -1.44 9.64
CA ILE A 272 12.36 -0.47 8.88
C ILE A 272 13.28 0.70 8.51
N HIS A 273 13.72 0.72 7.27
CA HIS A 273 14.53 1.80 6.70
C HIS A 273 13.62 2.76 5.95
N ILE A 274 13.63 4.04 6.31
CA ILE A 274 12.86 5.08 5.63
C ILE A 274 13.77 6.07 4.89
N THR A 275 13.21 6.86 3.98
CA THR A 275 13.90 8.04 3.46
C THR A 275 13.14 9.32 3.77
N THR A 276 13.86 10.37 4.16
CA THR A 276 13.32 11.72 4.32
C THR A 276 13.68 12.60 3.14
N ASN A 277 12.86 13.60 2.80
CA ASN A 277 13.16 14.58 1.78
C ASN A 277 12.46 15.91 2.07
N ASN A 278 13.17 16.84 2.71
CA ASN A 278 12.61 18.14 3.09
C ASN A 278 12.49 19.12 1.91
N THR A 279 13.05 18.77 0.75
CA THR A 279 12.93 19.57 -0.48
C THR A 279 11.73 19.19 -1.34
N ASP A 280 11.04 18.10 -0.99
CA ASP A 280 9.87 17.63 -1.71
C ASP A 280 8.64 18.52 -1.46
N LYS A 281 8.23 19.24 -2.51
CA LYS A 281 7.08 20.16 -2.43
C LYS A 281 5.73 19.44 -2.27
N MET A 282 5.58 18.18 -2.68
CA MET A 282 4.33 17.43 -2.47
C MET A 282 4.19 17.03 -1.00
N LEU A 283 5.26 16.54 -0.40
CA LEU A 283 5.41 16.34 1.06
C LEU A 283 5.10 17.63 1.84
N LYS A 284 5.63 18.77 1.40
CA LYS A 284 5.34 20.04 2.05
C LYS A 284 3.91 20.55 1.86
N LYS A 285 3.36 20.53 0.64
CA LYS A 285 2.12 21.26 0.30
C LYS A 285 0.87 20.41 0.41
N VAL A 286 0.90 19.20 -0.14
CA VAL A 286 -0.28 18.33 -0.17
C VAL A 286 -0.39 17.62 1.16
N PHE A 287 0.70 16.99 1.59
CA PHE A 287 0.73 16.30 2.87
C PHE A 287 0.78 17.28 4.04
N GLY A 288 1.57 18.36 3.97
CA GLY A 288 1.59 19.40 5.00
C GLY A 288 0.24 20.10 5.25
N PHE A 289 -0.47 20.52 4.20
CA PHE A 289 -1.77 21.17 4.38
C PHE A 289 -2.84 20.20 4.91
N LEU A 290 -2.73 18.91 4.55
CA LEU A 290 -3.64 17.87 5.05
C LEU A 290 -3.23 17.41 6.46
N SER A 291 -1.94 17.44 6.82
CA SER A 291 -1.41 17.15 8.15
C SER A 291 -1.69 18.24 9.17
N ASP A 292 -1.87 19.49 8.74
CA ASP A 292 -2.29 20.57 9.64
C ASP A 292 -3.79 20.47 9.97
N LYS A 293 -4.55 19.68 9.21
CA LYS A 293 -6.01 19.48 9.37
C LYS A 293 -6.41 18.06 9.79
N LEU A 294 -5.48 17.10 9.77
CA LEU A 294 -5.65 15.66 10.04
C LEU A 294 -4.35 15.10 10.60
N GLU A 295 -4.34 13.85 11.04
CA GLU A 295 -3.13 13.16 11.52
C GLU A 295 -1.91 13.37 10.59
N PRO A 296 -0.74 13.80 11.12
CA PRO A 296 0.39 14.16 10.29
C PRO A 296 0.93 13.00 9.45
N THR A 297 1.32 13.28 8.20
CA THR A 297 1.97 12.31 7.29
C THR A 297 3.36 12.78 6.86
N ASP A 298 4.14 13.22 7.84
CA ASP A 298 5.40 13.95 7.70
C ASP A 298 6.65 13.07 7.90
N LEU A 299 6.50 11.76 8.13
CA LEU A 299 7.63 10.84 8.29
C LEU A 299 8.61 10.88 7.12
N GLY A 300 8.10 10.98 5.89
CA GLY A 300 8.93 11.11 4.69
C GLY A 300 9.45 12.51 4.42
N TYR A 301 8.98 13.53 5.15
CA TYR A 301 9.31 14.93 4.89
C TYR A 301 10.41 15.46 5.82
N LYS A 302 10.31 15.18 7.12
CA LYS A 302 11.21 15.68 8.16
C LYS A 302 11.62 14.59 9.12
N GLU A 303 12.75 14.81 9.80
CA GLU A 303 13.34 13.85 10.73
C GLU A 303 12.62 13.81 12.09
N ASP A 304 11.74 14.77 12.41
CA ASP A 304 11.11 14.89 13.73
C ASP A 304 10.35 13.61 14.13
N VAL A 305 9.53 13.07 13.23
CA VAL A 305 8.80 11.82 13.46
C VAL A 305 9.77 10.64 13.59
N TYR A 306 10.80 10.59 12.75
CA TYR A 306 11.84 9.55 12.86
C TYR A 306 12.52 9.58 14.24
N ASN A 307 12.89 10.75 14.73
CA ASN A 307 13.55 10.94 16.02
C ASN A 307 12.67 10.52 17.22
N VAL A 308 11.35 10.50 17.04
CA VAL A 308 10.43 9.92 18.01
C VAL A 308 10.40 8.40 17.85
N LEU A 309 10.15 7.89 16.63
CA LEU A 309 9.98 6.47 16.37
C LEU A 309 11.25 5.64 16.66
N CYS A 310 12.44 6.14 16.36
CA CYS A 310 13.70 5.40 16.56
C CYS A 310 14.03 5.14 18.04
N LYS A 311 13.47 5.93 18.96
CA LYS A 311 13.57 5.70 20.41
C LYS A 311 12.74 4.51 20.86
N HIS A 312 11.65 4.22 20.15
CA HIS A 312 10.74 3.11 20.42
C HIS A 312 11.08 1.86 19.61
N TYR A 313 11.59 2.04 18.40
CA TYR A 313 11.93 0.98 17.47
C TYR A 313 13.42 1.03 17.14
N PRO A 314 14.29 0.30 17.88
CA PRO A 314 15.74 0.35 17.66
C PRO A 314 16.18 -0.21 16.30
N PHE A 315 15.26 -0.83 15.55
CA PHE A 315 15.47 -1.31 14.18
C PHE A 315 15.01 -0.32 13.10
N PHE A 316 14.68 0.93 13.47
CA PHE A 316 14.43 2.00 12.52
C PHE A 316 15.72 2.61 12.01
N GLU A 317 15.79 2.85 10.71
CA GLU A 317 16.90 3.54 10.05
C GLU A 317 16.36 4.60 9.09
N MET A 318 17.20 5.60 8.79
CA MET A 318 16.83 6.69 7.91
C MET A 318 17.99 7.08 7.00
N THR A 319 17.67 7.35 5.72
CA THR A 319 18.58 8.05 4.80
C THR A 319 17.93 9.33 4.30
N ASP A 320 18.62 10.46 4.44
CA ASP A 320 18.17 11.75 3.91
C ASP A 320 18.35 11.83 2.38
N PHE A 321 17.29 12.20 1.67
CA PHE A 321 17.21 12.42 0.22
C PHE A 321 16.99 13.90 -0.14
N SER A 322 17.09 14.81 0.83
CA SER A 322 16.98 16.25 0.61
C SER A 322 17.96 16.74 -0.45
N GLY A 323 17.53 17.75 -1.23
CA GLY A 323 18.18 18.21 -2.46
C GLY A 323 17.55 17.65 -3.74
N MET A 324 16.53 16.78 -3.61
CA MET A 324 15.75 16.24 -4.72
C MET A 324 14.31 16.79 -4.70
N ASP A 325 14.00 17.78 -5.55
CA ASP A 325 12.64 18.36 -5.67
C ASP A 325 11.70 17.43 -6.45
N SER A 326 11.35 16.27 -5.89
CA SER A 326 10.40 15.33 -6.51
C SER A 326 9.86 14.29 -5.52
N HIS A 327 8.56 14.00 -5.66
CA HIS A 327 7.85 12.90 -5.00
C HIS A 327 7.61 11.69 -5.91
N GLU A 328 8.21 11.64 -7.09
CA GLU A 328 7.99 10.53 -8.01
C GLU A 328 8.80 9.32 -7.57
N PHE A 329 8.16 8.15 -7.43
CA PHE A 329 8.84 6.89 -7.07
C PHE A 329 10.08 6.64 -7.94
N LYS A 330 9.92 6.90 -9.24
CA LYS A 330 10.94 6.73 -10.28
C LYS A 330 12.20 7.59 -10.05
N ARG A 331 12.10 8.68 -9.28
CA ARG A 331 13.21 9.59 -8.93
C ARG A 331 13.97 9.08 -7.72
N TYR A 332 13.28 8.64 -6.67
CA TYR A 332 13.90 8.00 -5.50
C TYR A 332 14.71 6.76 -5.90
N ILE A 333 14.13 5.86 -6.68
CA ILE A 333 14.83 4.62 -7.08
C ILE A 333 16.02 4.87 -8.01
N ARG A 334 16.05 6.01 -8.74
CA ARG A 334 17.16 6.42 -9.60
C ARG A 334 18.25 7.19 -8.87
N ASN A 335 17.98 7.66 -7.65
CA ASN A 335 18.95 8.38 -6.84
C ASN A 335 20.11 7.44 -6.45
N PRO A 336 21.39 7.87 -6.55
CA PRO A 336 22.52 7.06 -6.11
C PRO A 336 22.41 6.54 -4.68
N LYS A 337 21.81 7.32 -3.77
CA LYS A 337 21.57 6.92 -2.37
C LYS A 337 20.71 5.66 -2.27
N PHE A 338 19.77 5.42 -3.19
CA PHE A 338 18.99 4.19 -3.20
C PHE A 338 19.87 2.95 -3.45
N LYS A 339 20.86 3.04 -4.33
CA LYS A 339 21.82 1.94 -4.53
C LYS A 339 22.64 1.68 -3.28
N THR A 340 23.02 2.73 -2.55
CA THR A 340 23.71 2.61 -1.26
C THR A 340 22.87 1.83 -0.26
N ILE A 341 21.60 2.20 -0.10
CA ILE A 341 20.65 1.47 0.77
C ILE A 341 20.57 -0.01 0.38
N LEU A 342 20.43 -0.32 -0.90
CA LEU A 342 20.36 -1.73 -1.35
C LEU A 342 21.66 -2.50 -1.02
N LYS A 343 22.82 -1.85 -1.10
CA LYS A 343 24.13 -2.45 -0.75
C LYS A 343 24.27 -2.67 0.76
N GLU A 344 23.84 -1.71 1.58
CA GLU A 344 23.82 -1.84 3.04
C GLU A 344 22.99 -3.06 3.50
N HIS A 345 21.84 -3.28 2.85
CA HIS A 345 20.99 -4.45 3.11
C HIS A 345 21.43 -5.72 2.38
N LYS A 346 22.58 -5.69 1.67
CA LYS A 346 23.16 -6.82 0.93
C LYS A 346 22.24 -7.41 -0.16
N ILE A 347 21.34 -6.58 -0.71
CA ILE A 347 20.39 -6.97 -1.76
C ILE A 347 20.63 -6.24 -3.10
N GLY A 348 21.51 -5.24 -3.12
CA GLY A 348 21.91 -4.54 -4.33
C GLY A 348 22.87 -5.35 -5.19
N LYS A 349 22.86 -5.10 -6.50
CA LYS A 349 23.96 -5.50 -7.38
C LYS A 349 25.23 -4.74 -6.99
N ASN A 350 26.36 -5.44 -7.07
CA ASN A 350 27.68 -4.85 -6.87
C ASN A 350 27.95 -3.76 -7.89
#